data_AF-A0AAU4JPS8-F1
#
_entry.id   AF-A0AAU4JPS8-F1
#
_cell.length_a   1.000
_cell.length_b   1.000
_cell.length_c   1.000
_cell.angle_alpha   90.00
_cell.angle_beta   90.00
_cell.angle_gamma   90.00
#
_symmetry.space_group_name_H-M   'P 1'
#
loop_
_entity.id
_entity.type
_entity.pdbx_description
1 polymer ?
#
loop_
_entity_poly.entity_id
_entity_poly.type
_entity_poly.pdbx_seq_one_letter_code
_entity_poly.pdbx_strand_id
1 'polypeptide(L)'
;MAVPALTPHSDPPRSVPLREARTRFSQLVALAELTDAVTVVTRDGDPRPVAAIVPAAAARSGAQARADADRLATVTAGWARRLEEQHRRSTQRHAAELGAVRAALAEVWAELDSRVVPGSDPMLARLRAAHADLLAG
;
A
#
# COMPACT_ATOMS: atom_id res chain seq x y z
N MET A 1 41.53 -4.37 13.42
CA MET A 1 41.05 -5.17 14.56
C MET A 1 39.64 -5.65 14.23
N ALA A 2 39.50 -6.87 13.71
CA ALA A 2 38.21 -7.43 13.33
C ALA A 2 37.58 -8.12 14.55
N VAL A 3 36.37 -7.72 14.92
CA VAL A 3 35.56 -8.35 15.97
C VAL A 3 34.91 -9.60 15.35
N PRO A 4 35.03 -10.79 15.93
CA PRO A 4 34.31 -11.95 15.41
C PRO A 4 32.82 -11.72 15.63
N ALA A 5 32.04 -11.77 14.55
CA ALA A 5 30.59 -11.84 14.64
C ALA A 5 30.21 -13.14 15.37
N LEU A 6 29.57 -13.02 16.53
CA LEU A 6 28.84 -14.13 17.16
C LEU A 6 27.76 -14.58 16.18
N THR A 7 28.02 -15.66 15.45
CA THR A 7 27.00 -16.35 14.68
C THR A 7 26.00 -16.93 15.70
N PRO A 8 24.71 -16.55 15.67
CA PRO A 8 23.73 -17.19 16.52
C PRO A 8 23.67 -18.67 16.11
N HIS A 9 24.10 -19.55 17.01
CA HIS A 9 24.07 -20.98 16.81
C HIS A 9 22.61 -21.40 16.70
N SER A 10 22.13 -21.51 15.47
CA SER A 10 20.78 -21.96 15.16
C SER A 10 20.77 -23.47 15.31
N ASP A 11 20.73 -23.95 16.55
CA ASP A 11 20.55 -25.37 16.84
C ASP A 11 19.23 -25.81 16.16
N PRO A 12 19.19 -26.94 15.43
CA PRO A 12 18.00 -27.34 14.70
C PRO A 12 16.82 -27.47 15.68
N PRO A 13 15.62 -26.96 15.32
CA PRO A 13 14.49 -26.91 16.22
C PRO A 13 14.14 -28.32 16.69
N ARG A 14 14.26 -28.53 18.00
CA ARG A 14 13.99 -29.82 18.63
C ARG A 14 12.49 -30.10 18.54
N SER A 15 12.11 -31.27 18.04
CA SER A 15 10.69 -31.67 17.98
C SER A 15 10.33 -32.57 19.16
N VAL A 16 9.17 -32.31 19.79
CA VAL A 16 8.68 -33.05 20.96
C VAL A 16 7.17 -33.30 20.81
N PRO A 17 6.68 -34.53 21.06
CA PRO A 17 5.24 -34.82 20.96
C PRO A 17 4.44 -34.11 22.06
N LEU A 18 3.19 -33.76 21.76
CA LEU A 18 2.30 -33.01 22.67
C LEU A 18 2.19 -33.62 24.08
N ARG A 19 2.10 -34.95 24.19
CA ARG A 19 2.09 -35.63 25.50
C ARG A 19 3.33 -35.34 26.35
N GLU A 20 4.50 -35.27 25.71
CA GLU A 20 5.76 -35.03 26.38
C GLU A 20 5.91 -33.54 26.70
N ALA A 21 5.54 -32.67 25.76
CA ALA A 21 5.48 -31.23 26.00
C ALA A 21 4.58 -30.88 27.18
N ARG A 22 3.41 -31.53 27.32
CA ARG A 22 2.49 -31.33 28.45
C ARG A 22 3.11 -31.75 29.78
N THR A 23 3.90 -32.81 29.78
CA THR A 23 4.52 -33.36 31.00
C THR A 23 5.75 -32.56 31.42
N ARG A 24 6.55 -32.08 30.45
CA ARG A 24 7.82 -31.37 30.69
C ARG A 24 7.74 -29.87 30.40
N PHE A 25 6.54 -29.30 30.35
CA PHE A 25 6.31 -27.93 29.87
C PHE A 25 7.21 -26.90 30.55
N SER A 26 7.21 -26.85 31.88
CA SER A 26 8.01 -25.88 32.65
C SER A 26 9.51 -26.02 32.39
N GLN A 27 10.00 -27.24 32.18
CA GLN A 27 11.42 -27.49 31.85
C GLN A 27 11.74 -27.01 30.44
N LEU A 28 10.87 -27.28 29.48
CA LEU A 28 11.05 -26.83 28.09
C LEU A 28 10.99 -25.30 27.98
N VAL A 29 10.13 -24.64 28.75
CA VAL A 29 10.08 -23.17 28.83
C VAL A 29 11.36 -22.62 29.47
N ALA A 30 11.79 -23.17 30.61
CA ALA A 30 13.02 -22.74 31.26
C ALA A 30 14.26 -22.95 30.38
N LEU A 31 14.30 -24.07 29.64
CA LEU A 31 15.37 -24.35 28.68
C LEU A 31 15.35 -23.35 27.53
N ALA A 32 14.18 -23.06 26.95
CA ALA A 32 14.05 -22.07 25.88
C ALA A 32 14.59 -20.70 26.31
N GLU A 33 14.24 -20.22 27.50
CA GLU A 33 14.77 -18.94 28.02
C GLU A 33 16.28 -18.99 28.27
N LEU A 34 16.80 -20.11 28.78
CA LEU A 34 18.21 -20.22 29.14
C LEU A 34 19.14 -20.35 27.93
N THR A 35 18.70 -21.06 26.89
CA THR A 35 19.56 -21.42 25.75
C THR A 35 19.10 -20.81 24.42
N ASP A 36 18.10 -19.93 24.45
CA ASP A 36 17.47 -19.35 23.27
C ASP A 36 16.92 -20.40 22.27
N ALA A 37 16.67 -21.62 22.76
CA ALA A 37 16.33 -22.76 21.92
C ALA A 37 14.83 -22.81 21.58
N VAL A 38 14.52 -23.17 20.34
CA VAL A 38 13.14 -23.36 19.87
C VAL A 38 12.77 -24.83 19.94
N THR A 39 11.71 -25.15 20.68
CA THR A 39 11.14 -26.49 20.72
C THR A 39 9.82 -26.52 19.97
N VAL A 40 9.75 -27.28 18.89
CA VAL A 40 8.53 -27.51 18.12
C VAL A 40 7.72 -28.62 18.77
N VAL A 41 6.46 -28.34 19.09
CA VAL A 41 5.52 -29.33 19.61
C VAL A 41 4.77 -29.94 18.44
N THR A 42 4.80 -31.26 18.32
CA THR A 42 4.08 -32.03 17.28
C THR A 42 2.88 -32.76 17.85
N ARG A 43 1.95 -33.16 16.98
CA ARG A 43 0.81 -34.01 17.37
C ARG A 43 1.31 -35.40 17.80
N ASP A 44 0.64 -36.02 18.76
CA ASP A 44 1.04 -37.36 19.20
C ASP A 44 0.90 -38.39 18.07
N GLY A 45 2.02 -39.03 17.70
CA GLY A 45 2.07 -40.04 16.64
C GLY A 45 2.08 -39.47 15.21
N ASP A 46 2.07 -38.15 15.05
CA ASP A 46 2.07 -37.45 13.76
C ASP A 46 3.14 -36.33 13.78
N PRO A 47 4.10 -36.32 12.85
CA PRO A 47 5.15 -35.29 12.80
C PRO A 47 4.61 -33.88 12.52
N ARG A 48 3.31 -33.72 12.24
CA ARG A 48 2.69 -32.41 12.02
C ARG A 48 2.90 -31.47 13.22
N PRO A 49 3.53 -30.30 13.02
CA PRO A 49 3.73 -29.31 14.07
C PRO A 49 2.39 -28.67 14.46
N VAL A 50 2.19 -28.46 15.76
CA VAL A 50 0.97 -27.86 16.33
C VAL A 50 1.25 -26.61 17.17
N ALA A 51 2.44 -26.48 17.75
CA ALA A 51 2.87 -25.31 18.49
C ALA A 51 4.40 -25.19 18.51
N ALA A 52 4.93 -24.09 19.04
CA ALA A 52 6.34 -23.93 19.35
C ALA A 52 6.49 -23.25 20.72
N ILE A 53 7.45 -23.73 21.51
CA ILE A 53 7.93 -23.07 22.72
C ILE A 53 9.18 -22.29 22.29
N VAL A 54 9.13 -20.98 22.48
CA VAL A 54 10.17 -20.03 22.08
C VAL A 54 10.49 -19.10 23.24
N PRO A 55 11.70 -18.51 23.26
CA PRO A 55 12.06 -17.45 24.19
C PRO A 55 11.08 -16.26 24.10
N ALA A 56 10.75 -15.67 25.24
CA ALA A 56 9.81 -14.56 25.33
C ALA A 56 10.28 -13.34 24.53
N ALA A 57 11.59 -13.08 24.48
CA ALA A 57 12.17 -12.02 23.66
C ALA A 57 11.91 -12.24 22.15
N ALA A 58 12.13 -13.46 21.66
CA ALA A 58 11.87 -13.83 20.27
C ALA A 58 10.37 -13.74 19.92
N ALA A 59 9.49 -14.20 20.82
CA ALA A 59 8.04 -14.06 20.65
C ALA A 59 7.60 -12.60 20.58
N ARG A 60 8.11 -11.74 21.47
CA ARG A 60 7.84 -10.30 21.45
C ARG A 60 8.31 -9.65 20.17
N SER A 61 9.52 -9.96 19.70
CA SER A 61 10.03 -9.43 18.43
C SER A 61 9.17 -9.86 17.24
N GLY A 62 8.72 -11.12 17.20
CA GLY A 62 7.82 -11.61 16.15
C GLY A 62 6.44 -10.94 16.21
N ALA A 63 5.86 -10.76 17.39
CA ALA A 63 4.60 -10.04 17.57
C ALA A 63 4.72 -8.57 17.19
N GLN A 64 5.82 -7.93 17.57
CA GLN A 64 6.14 -6.54 17.23
C GLN A 64 6.28 -6.37 15.72
N ALA A 65 7.03 -7.25 15.04
CA ALA A 65 7.19 -7.21 13.59
C ALA A 65 5.85 -7.34 12.84
N ARG A 66 4.94 -8.19 13.32
CA ARG A 66 3.58 -8.30 12.76
C ARG A 66 2.77 -7.03 12.99
N ALA A 67 2.78 -6.49 14.21
CA ALA A 67 2.08 -5.25 14.52
C ALA A 67 2.60 -4.06 13.70
N ASP A 68 3.91 -4.01 13.46
CA ASP A 68 4.53 -2.99 12.61
C ASP A 68 4.17 -3.18 11.13
N ALA A 69 4.11 -4.43 10.64
CA ALA A 69 3.62 -4.73 9.30
C ALA A 69 2.16 -4.31 9.10
N ASP A 70 1.28 -4.59 10.07
CA ASP A 70 -0.13 -4.18 10.04
C ASP A 70 -0.27 -2.65 10.08
N ARG A 71 0.55 -1.97 10.90
CA ARG A 71 0.60 -0.51 10.96
C ARG A 71 1.06 0.06 9.61
N LEU A 72 2.12 -0.49 9.03
CA LEU A 72 2.62 -0.06 7.71
C LEU A 72 1.56 -0.27 6.63
N ALA A 73 0.88 -1.41 6.60
CA ALA A 73 -0.20 -1.69 5.65
C ALA A 73 -1.37 -0.68 5.80
N THR A 74 -1.73 -0.35 7.04
CA THR A 74 -2.77 0.66 7.32
C THR A 74 -2.34 2.04 6.82
N VAL A 75 -1.10 2.43 7.09
CA VAL A 75 -0.54 3.72 6.68
C VAL A 75 -0.47 3.80 5.16
N THR A 76 0.09 2.80 4.47
CA THR A 76 0.22 2.78 3.01
C THR A 76 -1.14 2.79 2.32
N ALA A 77 -2.13 2.05 2.84
CA ALA A 77 -3.50 2.11 2.35
C ALA A 77 -4.14 3.51 2.51
N GLY A 78 -3.85 4.19 3.63
CA GLY A 78 -4.28 5.57 3.85
C GLY A 78 -3.64 6.57 2.88
N TRP A 79 -2.35 6.42 2.58
CA TRP A 79 -1.65 7.25 1.60
C TRP A 79 -2.16 7.01 0.18
N ALA A 80 -2.34 5.75 -0.24
CA ALA A 80 -2.89 5.42 -1.55
C ALA A 80 -4.27 6.07 -1.75
N ARG A 81 -5.14 5.99 -0.73
CA ARG A 81 -6.46 6.63 -0.78
C ARG A 81 -6.40 8.15 -0.90
N ARG A 82 -5.49 8.80 -0.16
CA ARG A 82 -5.31 10.26 -0.23
C ARG A 82 -4.75 10.71 -1.57
N LEU A 83 -3.82 9.94 -2.15
CA LEU A 83 -3.28 10.23 -3.47
C LEU A 83 -4.35 10.10 -4.55
N GLU A 84 -5.15 9.03 -4.51
CA GLU A 84 -6.27 8.84 -5.44
C GLU A 84 -7.29 9.97 -5.32
N GLU A 85 -7.65 10.35 -4.10
CA GLU A 85 -8.58 11.47 -3.86
C GLU A 85 -8.01 12.80 -4.37
N GLN A 86 -6.71 13.04 -4.18
CA GLN A 86 -6.05 14.25 -4.68
C GLN A 86 -5.98 14.25 -6.22
N HIS A 87 -5.71 13.10 -6.84
CA HIS A 87 -5.72 12.95 -8.29
C HIS A 87 -7.12 13.22 -8.85
N ARG A 88 -8.15 12.57 -8.28
CA ARG A 88 -9.55 12.78 -8.65
C ARG A 88 -9.97 14.25 -8.56
N ARG A 89 -9.63 14.94 -7.45
CA ARG A 89 -9.91 16.37 -7.29
C ARG A 89 -9.19 17.23 -8.32
N SER A 90 -7.93 16.93 -8.61
CA SER A 90 -7.16 17.64 -9.62
C SER A 90 -7.78 17.49 -11.00
N THR A 91 -8.16 16.28 -11.39
CA THR A 91 -8.80 16.00 -12.68
C THR A 91 -10.16 16.68 -12.80
N GLN A 92 -10.97 16.65 -11.73
CA GLN A 92 -12.26 17.36 -11.70
C GLN A 92 -12.08 18.87 -11.82
N ARG A 93 -11.12 19.45 -11.11
CA ARG A 93 -10.81 20.88 -11.19
C ARG A 93 -10.34 21.27 -12.58
N HIS A 94 -9.42 20.49 -13.17
CA HIS A 94 -8.91 20.77 -14.50
C HIS A 94 -10.01 20.67 -15.57
N ALA A 95 -10.89 19.68 -15.48
CA ALA A 95 -12.04 19.56 -16.36
C ALA A 95 -13.00 20.76 -16.24
N ALA A 96 -13.25 21.23 -15.01
CA ALA A 96 -14.08 22.42 -14.78
C ALA A 96 -13.43 23.70 -15.32
N GLU A 97 -12.12 23.87 -15.14
CA GLU A 97 -11.36 25.00 -15.68
C GLU A 97 -11.40 25.01 -17.22
N LEU A 98 -11.19 23.86 -17.86
CA LEU A 98 -11.31 23.72 -19.31
C LEU A 98 -12.74 24.01 -19.81
N GLY A 99 -13.75 23.54 -19.07
CA GLY A 99 -15.15 23.82 -19.37
C GLY A 99 -15.47 25.31 -19.32
N ALA A 100 -14.95 26.02 -18.31
CA ALA A 100 -15.13 27.47 -18.17
C ALA A 100 -14.47 28.25 -19.31
N VAL A 101 -13.23 27.88 -19.69
CA VAL A 101 -12.53 28.51 -20.82
C VAL A 101 -13.27 28.28 -22.12
N ARG A 102 -13.77 27.06 -22.35
CA ARG A 102 -14.56 26.73 -23.53
C ARG A 102 -15.87 27.51 -23.61
N ALA A 103 -16.56 27.65 -22.48
CA ALA A 103 -17.78 28.45 -22.40
C ALA A 103 -17.50 29.92 -22.74
N ALA A 104 -16.45 30.51 -22.18
CA ALA A 104 -16.04 31.88 -22.49
C ALA A 104 -15.68 32.06 -23.98
N LEU A 105 -15.00 31.08 -24.58
CA LEU A 105 -14.70 31.10 -26.03
C LEU A 105 -15.99 31.04 -26.88
N ALA A 106 -16.96 30.22 -26.48
CA ALA A 106 -18.24 30.13 -27.17
C ALA A 106 -19.04 31.45 -27.08
N GLU A 107 -19.02 32.12 -25.92
CA GLU A 107 -19.64 33.44 -25.74
C GLU A 107 -18.98 34.50 -26.65
N VAL A 108 -17.65 34.51 -26.76
CA VAL A 108 -16.93 35.43 -27.67
C VAL A 108 -17.32 35.18 -29.12
N TRP A 109 -17.44 33.92 -29.54
CA TRP A 109 -17.91 33.59 -30.88
C TRP A 109 -19.36 34.03 -31.13
N ALA A 110 -20.24 33.86 -30.15
CA ALA A 110 -21.62 34.33 -30.25
C ALA A 110 -21.70 35.87 -30.40
N GLU A 111 -20.86 36.59 -29.66
CA GLU A 111 -20.79 38.06 -29.77
C GLU A 111 -20.25 38.49 -31.15
N LEU A 112 -19.23 37.82 -31.68
CA LEU A 112 -18.71 38.09 -33.02
C LEU A 112 -19.77 37.81 -34.10
N ASP A 113 -20.48 36.69 -34.00
CA ASP A 113 -21.56 36.34 -34.93
C ASP A 113 -22.70 37.38 -34.91
N SER A 114 -22.95 38.02 -33.76
CA SER A 114 -23.96 39.08 -33.66
C SER A 114 -23.58 40.39 -34.37
N ARG A 115 -22.28 40.65 -34.53
CA ARG A 115 -21.74 41.92 -35.06
C ARG A 115 -21.28 41.84 -36.51
N VAL A 116 -20.95 40.64 -37.00
CA VAL A 116 -20.38 40.42 -38.34
C VAL A 116 -21.44 39.89 -39.29
N VAL A 117 -21.56 40.51 -40.47
CA VAL A 117 -22.49 40.05 -41.52
C VAL A 117 -22.00 38.69 -42.04
N PRO A 118 -22.84 37.65 -42.10
CA PRO A 118 -22.45 36.34 -42.59
C PRO A 118 -21.81 36.43 -43.99
N GLY A 119 -20.58 35.93 -44.13
CA GLY A 119 -19.83 35.92 -45.39
C GLY A 119 -18.99 37.17 -45.68
N SER A 120 -18.99 38.19 -44.80
CA SER A 120 -18.19 39.40 -45.01
C SER A 120 -16.70 39.23 -44.69
N ASP A 121 -16.33 38.24 -43.86
CA ASP A 121 -14.95 38.01 -43.44
C ASP A 121 -14.51 36.54 -43.62
N PRO A 122 -13.74 36.22 -44.68
CA PRO A 122 -13.24 34.86 -44.92
C PRO A 122 -12.12 34.45 -43.94
N MET A 123 -11.42 35.40 -43.32
CA MET A 123 -10.39 35.11 -42.32
C MET A 123 -11.06 34.65 -41.01
N LEU A 124 -12.16 35.30 -40.63
CA LEU A 124 -12.99 34.87 -39.50
C LEU A 124 -13.56 33.47 -39.70
N ALA A 125 -14.05 33.15 -40.91
CA ALA A 125 -14.54 31.81 -41.24
C ALA A 125 -13.45 30.73 -41.12
N ARG A 126 -12.22 31.05 -41.56
CA ARG A 126 -11.06 30.15 -41.41
C ARG A 126 -10.66 29.95 -39.94
N LEU A 127 -10.69 31.01 -39.14
CA LEU A 127 -10.41 30.95 -37.70
C LEU A 127 -11.46 30.12 -36.96
N ARG A 128 -12.74 30.22 -37.35
CA ARG A 128 -13.83 29.40 -36.80
C ARG A 128 -13.62 27.93 -37.11
N ALA A 129 -13.28 27.60 -38.36
CA ALA A 129 -13.00 26.23 -38.76
C ALA A 129 -11.82 25.64 -37.97
N ALA A 130 -10.77 26.43 -37.71
CA ALA A 130 -9.62 25.99 -36.90
C ALA A 130 -9.95 25.77 -35.41
N HIS A 131 -10.94 26.48 -34.87
CA HIS A 131 -11.36 26.35 -33.47
C HIS A 131 -12.56 25.42 -33.24
N ALA A 132 -13.20 24.93 -34.30
CA ALA A 132 -14.37 24.04 -34.19
C ALA A 132 -14.05 22.77 -33.40
N ASP A 133 -12.85 22.21 -33.59
CA ASP A 133 -12.39 21.00 -32.88
C ASP A 133 -12.26 21.23 -31.36
N LEU A 134 -11.89 22.46 -30.95
CA LEU A 134 -11.78 22.85 -29.53
C LEU A 134 -13.15 23.09 -28.86
N LEU A 135 -14.21 23.28 -29.65
CA LEU A 135 -15.57 23.44 -29.15
C LEU A 135 -16.34 22.12 -29.15
N ALA A 136 -15.98 21.16 -30.02
CA ALA A 136 -16.67 19.88 -30.19
C ALA A 136 -16.27 18.76 -29.19
N GLY A 137 -15.10 18.88 -28.52
CA GLY A 137 -14.64 17.91 -27.50
C GLY A 137 -15.17 18.15 -26.10
#